data_AF-A0A1S7DQ38-F1
#
_entry.id   AF-A0A1S7DQ38-F1
#
_cell.length_a   1.000
_cell.length_b   1.000
_cell.length_c   1.000
_cell.angle_alpha   90.00
_cell.angle_beta   90.00
_cell.angle_gamma   90.00
#
_symmetry.space_group_name_H-M   'P 1'
#
loop_
_entity.id
_entity.type
_entity.pdbx_description
1 polymer ?
#
loop_
_entity_poly.entity_id
_entity_poly.type
_entity_poly.pdbx_seq_one_letter_code
_entity_poly.pdbx_strand_id
1 'polypeptide(L)'
;MFKKQIVLIILVFLGLYNANAQDLKFLKLKKYKVATLDKQLNETSGLTEIGGKLLSFNDSGNSADIYEIDRENGNVKKIATNATNFDWEAISTDGKNLYIGDFGNNMGTRSNLMVYKIPFHDGEPSLKYEKMLRFYYPNQEEFVPLNRKNNFDAESMIYHQGNIQIFSKEWASYNTRHYEIKTDTEERQPAVLLEEYPLGYLATDATYKDGKLYIIGYTKKAEVYLTVFQETAPNRFFEAKPQKYYLGMSFSIGQIEGVTATEEGLYISGERFKTKIKDVKQPLYFVPYNKLK
;
A
#
# COMPACT_ATOMS: atom_id res chain seq x y z
N MET A 1 19.91 66.47 27.08
CA MET A 1 20.08 65.12 27.66
C MET A 1 18.98 64.22 27.12
N PHE A 2 19.30 63.35 26.17
CA PHE A 2 18.37 62.43 25.52
C PHE A 2 17.93 61.33 26.49
N LYS A 3 16.62 61.22 26.78
CA LYS A 3 16.03 60.00 27.32
C LYS A 3 15.60 59.11 26.16
N LYS A 4 16.38 58.06 25.90
CA LYS A 4 16.00 56.97 24.99
C LYS A 4 14.85 56.18 25.63
N GLN A 5 13.66 56.25 25.08
CA GLN A 5 12.63 55.23 25.30
C GLN A 5 12.85 54.13 24.27
N ILE A 6 13.25 52.94 24.74
CA ILE A 6 13.30 51.73 23.93
C ILE A 6 11.88 51.18 23.89
N VAL A 7 11.20 51.32 22.75
CA VAL A 7 9.94 50.63 22.48
C VAL A 7 10.30 49.23 21.98
N LEU A 8 10.04 48.22 22.81
CA LEU A 8 10.14 46.82 22.44
C LEU A 8 8.89 46.45 21.63
N ILE A 9 9.02 46.39 20.31
CA ILE A 9 7.97 45.88 19.43
C ILE A 9 8.06 44.35 19.45
N ILE A 10 7.21 43.70 20.24
CA ILE A 10 6.98 42.26 20.14
C ILE A 10 6.03 42.04 18.96
N LEU A 11 6.59 41.71 17.81
CA LEU A 11 5.85 41.19 16.66
C LEU A 11 5.44 39.74 16.96
N VAL A 12 4.22 39.56 17.47
CA VAL A 12 3.59 38.24 17.53
C VAL A 12 3.17 37.88 16.10
N PHE A 13 4.01 37.11 15.41
CA PHE A 13 3.59 36.38 14.21
C PHE A 13 2.63 35.27 14.65
N LEU A 14 1.34 35.60 14.73
CA LEU A 14 0.27 34.61 14.68
C LEU A 14 0.25 34.06 13.25
N GLY A 15 1.09 33.06 12.99
CA GLY A 15 0.97 32.23 11.82
C GLY A 15 -0.42 31.61 11.81
N LEU A 16 -1.29 32.12 10.94
CA LEU A 16 -2.53 31.46 10.58
C LEU A 16 -2.16 30.15 9.89
N TYR A 17 -1.99 29.09 10.68
CA TYR A 17 -2.13 27.74 10.15
C TYR A 17 -3.58 27.62 9.68
N ASN A 18 -3.79 27.83 8.38
CA ASN A 18 -4.96 27.30 7.71
C ASN A 18 -4.85 25.78 7.80
N ALA A 19 -5.32 25.23 8.91
CA ALA A 19 -5.73 23.83 8.99
C ALA A 19 -6.89 23.70 8.02
N ASN A 20 -6.57 23.53 6.74
CA ASN A 20 -7.52 23.05 5.75
C ASN A 20 -7.93 21.67 6.25
N ALA A 21 -9.07 21.62 6.95
CA ALA A 21 -9.69 20.37 7.33
C ALA A 21 -9.77 19.51 6.05
N GLN A 22 -9.14 18.34 6.12
CA GLN A 22 -9.28 17.35 5.06
C GLN A 22 -10.78 17.02 4.99
N ASP A 23 -11.43 17.25 3.85
CA ASP A 23 -12.86 16.96 3.69
C ASP A 23 -13.06 15.44 3.67
N LEU A 24 -13.08 14.85 4.86
CA LEU A 24 -13.22 13.42 5.08
C LEU A 24 -14.59 12.99 4.60
N LYS A 25 -14.63 12.13 3.58
CA LYS A 25 -15.87 11.50 3.10
C LYS A 25 -16.09 10.16 3.77
N PHE A 26 -17.34 9.78 3.99
CA PHE A 26 -17.70 8.49 4.58
C PHE A 26 -18.18 7.54 3.48
N LEU A 27 -17.47 6.44 3.27
CA LEU A 27 -17.85 5.36 2.37
C LEU A 27 -18.04 4.08 3.18
N LYS A 28 -19.28 3.66 3.44
CA LYS A 28 -19.54 2.44 4.24
C LYS A 28 -19.16 1.19 3.44
N LEU A 29 -17.89 0.77 3.49
CA LEU A 29 -17.32 -0.29 2.65
C LEU A 29 -18.09 -1.61 2.76
N LYS A 30 -18.61 -1.94 3.95
CA LYS A 30 -19.42 -3.14 4.21
C LYS A 30 -20.57 -3.34 3.21
N LYS A 31 -21.16 -2.27 2.66
CA LYS A 31 -22.26 -2.33 1.69
C LYS A 31 -21.83 -2.85 0.30
N TYR A 32 -20.53 -2.90 0.04
CA TYR A 32 -19.93 -3.23 -1.24
C TYR A 32 -19.29 -4.62 -1.23
N LYS A 33 -19.61 -5.47 -0.24
CA LYS A 33 -19.06 -6.83 -0.16
C LYS A 33 -19.62 -7.65 -1.31
N VAL A 34 -18.74 -8.27 -2.10
CA VAL A 34 -19.12 -9.15 -3.21
C VAL A 34 -18.92 -10.61 -2.89
N ALA A 35 -17.84 -10.95 -2.17
CA ALA A 35 -17.54 -12.33 -1.81
C ALA A 35 -16.83 -12.45 -0.46
N THR A 36 -16.72 -13.68 0.02
CA THR A 36 -15.76 -14.07 1.07
C THR A 36 -14.71 -14.91 0.39
N LEU A 37 -13.44 -14.55 0.51
CA LEU A 37 -12.35 -15.27 -0.14
C LEU A 37 -12.20 -16.67 0.48
N ASP A 38 -11.67 -17.61 -0.30
CA ASP A 38 -11.34 -18.95 0.19
C ASP A 38 -10.39 -18.90 1.40
N LYS A 39 -10.45 -19.92 2.28
CA LYS A 39 -9.57 -19.99 3.47
C LYS A 39 -8.09 -20.12 3.15
N GLN A 40 -7.75 -20.47 1.91
CA GLN A 40 -6.38 -20.44 1.41
C GLN A 40 -5.82 -19.01 1.33
N LEU A 41 -6.65 -17.96 1.38
CA LEU A 41 -6.26 -16.55 1.44
C LEU A 41 -6.65 -15.90 2.79
N ASN A 42 -6.37 -16.58 3.91
CA ASN A 42 -6.69 -16.00 5.23
C ASN A 42 -5.81 -14.79 5.58
N GLU A 43 -4.59 -14.73 5.05
CA GLU A 43 -3.53 -13.75 5.34
C GLU A 43 -3.18 -12.99 4.05
N THR A 44 -4.21 -12.64 3.26
CA THR A 44 -4.06 -11.86 2.01
C THR A 44 -3.47 -10.48 2.31
N SER A 45 -2.38 -10.12 1.62
CA SER A 45 -1.60 -8.89 1.89
C SER A 45 -1.31 -8.04 0.67
N GLY A 46 -2.09 -8.19 -0.39
CA GLY A 46 -1.97 -7.35 -1.57
C GLY A 46 -2.89 -7.84 -2.68
N LEU A 47 -3.28 -6.93 -3.58
CA LEU A 47 -4.20 -7.25 -4.66
C LEU A 47 -3.79 -6.55 -5.95
N THR A 48 -3.74 -7.28 -7.07
CA THR A 48 -3.55 -6.69 -8.39
C THR A 48 -4.57 -7.21 -9.39
N GLU A 49 -4.71 -6.51 -10.51
CA GLU A 49 -5.48 -6.96 -11.65
C GLU A 49 -4.58 -7.04 -12.88
N ILE A 50 -4.61 -8.18 -13.57
CA ILE A 50 -3.92 -8.36 -14.85
C ILE A 50 -4.82 -9.13 -15.80
N GLY A 51 -5.17 -8.52 -16.94
CA GLY A 51 -5.90 -9.19 -18.02
C GLY A 51 -7.25 -9.76 -17.59
N GLY A 52 -8.01 -9.07 -16.74
CA GLY A 52 -9.30 -9.57 -16.23
C GLY A 52 -9.20 -10.43 -14.98
N LYS A 53 -8.01 -10.69 -14.45
CA LYS A 53 -7.80 -11.61 -13.32
C LYS A 53 -7.39 -10.85 -12.06
N LEU A 54 -8.07 -11.13 -10.96
CA LEU A 54 -7.64 -10.64 -9.65
C LEU A 54 -6.63 -11.62 -9.09
N LEU A 55 -5.46 -11.11 -8.71
CA LEU A 55 -4.39 -11.91 -8.14
C LEU A 55 -4.00 -11.38 -6.76
N SER A 56 -3.76 -12.28 -5.83
CA SER A 56 -3.30 -12.00 -4.46
C SER A 56 -2.21 -13.00 -4.06
N PHE A 57 -1.57 -12.76 -2.93
CA PHE A 57 -0.69 -13.71 -2.23
C PHE A 57 -1.02 -13.67 -0.72
N ASN A 58 -0.44 -14.57 0.07
CA ASN A 58 -0.43 -14.46 1.53
C ASN A 58 0.95 -13.98 2.03
N ASP A 59 0.99 -13.23 3.13
CA ASP A 59 2.22 -12.70 3.76
C ASP A 59 3.20 -13.77 4.29
N SER A 60 4.20 -13.32 5.07
CA SER A 60 5.27 -14.15 5.59
C SER A 60 4.80 -15.35 6.42
N GLY A 61 5.58 -16.42 6.35
CA GLY A 61 5.23 -17.70 6.97
C GLY A 61 4.41 -18.63 6.07
N ASN A 62 3.92 -18.13 4.92
CA ASN A 62 3.23 -18.91 3.90
C ASN A 62 4.14 -19.31 2.73
N SER A 63 3.65 -20.17 1.85
CA SER A 63 4.32 -20.49 0.59
C SER A 63 4.36 -19.26 -0.35
N ALA A 64 5.37 -19.21 -1.21
CA ALA A 64 5.50 -18.23 -2.28
C ALA A 64 4.55 -18.55 -3.45
N ASP A 65 3.25 -18.63 -3.17
CA ASP A 65 2.20 -18.94 -4.13
C ASP A 65 1.40 -17.67 -4.47
N ILE A 66 1.00 -17.53 -5.74
CA ILE A 66 0.01 -16.55 -6.20
C ILE A 66 -1.35 -17.23 -6.26
N TYR A 67 -2.41 -16.48 -5.97
CA TYR A 67 -3.77 -16.97 -5.98
C TYR A 67 -4.61 -16.11 -6.93
N GLU A 68 -5.14 -16.74 -7.98
CA GLU A 68 -6.16 -16.14 -8.83
C GLU A 68 -7.52 -16.23 -8.13
N ILE A 69 -8.19 -15.10 -7.96
CA ILE A 69 -9.46 -14.96 -7.25
C ILE A 69 -10.61 -14.90 -8.27
N ASP A 70 -11.59 -15.76 -8.09
CA ASP A 70 -12.89 -15.64 -8.73
C ASP A 70 -13.67 -14.46 -8.13
N ARG A 71 -13.97 -13.47 -8.97
CA ARG A 71 -14.59 -12.20 -8.57
C ARG A 71 -16.02 -12.36 -8.02
N GLU A 72 -16.72 -13.42 -8.41
CA GLU A 72 -18.14 -13.63 -8.08
C GLU A 72 -18.31 -14.39 -6.78
N ASN A 73 -17.51 -15.44 -6.59
CA ASN A 73 -17.70 -16.37 -5.47
C ASN A 73 -16.52 -16.38 -4.47
N GLY A 74 -15.38 -15.75 -4.80
CA GLY A 74 -14.21 -15.67 -3.92
C GLY A 74 -13.38 -16.95 -3.83
N ASN A 75 -13.68 -17.96 -4.65
CA ASN A 75 -12.84 -19.14 -4.79
C ASN A 75 -11.47 -18.75 -5.34
N VAL A 76 -10.46 -19.56 -5.03
CA VAL A 76 -9.10 -19.28 -5.46
C VAL A 76 -8.50 -20.45 -6.22
N LYS A 77 -7.75 -20.13 -7.27
CA LYS A 77 -6.85 -21.06 -7.95
C LYS A 77 -5.42 -20.70 -7.59
N LYS A 78 -4.72 -21.65 -6.97
CA LYS A 78 -3.32 -21.51 -6.60
C LYS A 78 -2.40 -21.67 -7.81
N ILE A 79 -1.40 -20.81 -7.91
CA ILE A 79 -0.37 -20.80 -8.94
C ILE A 79 0.99 -20.74 -8.22
N ALA A 80 1.74 -21.83 -8.30
CA ALA A 80 3.01 -21.91 -7.59
C ALA A 80 4.07 -21.02 -8.22
N THR A 81 5.00 -20.50 -7.42
CA THR A 81 6.19 -19.80 -7.94
C THR A 81 7.49 -20.48 -7.51
N ASN A 82 8.60 -20.16 -8.17
CA ASN A 82 9.94 -20.55 -7.73
C ASN A 82 10.64 -19.49 -6.85
N ALA A 83 9.93 -18.42 -6.48
CA ALA A 83 10.46 -17.38 -5.59
C ALA A 83 10.42 -17.85 -4.13
N THR A 84 11.01 -17.06 -3.24
CA THR A 84 10.93 -17.29 -1.79
C THR A 84 10.12 -16.16 -1.17
N ASN A 85 9.24 -16.49 -0.23
CA ASN A 85 8.50 -15.52 0.56
C ASN A 85 9.24 -15.32 1.89
N PHE A 86 10.13 -14.32 1.94
CA PHE A 86 10.74 -13.92 3.20
C PHE A 86 9.81 -12.99 3.98
N ASP A 87 9.37 -11.90 3.34
CA ASP A 87 8.30 -11.00 3.82
C ASP A 87 7.65 -10.31 2.61
N TRP A 88 6.82 -11.07 1.88
CA TRP A 88 6.03 -10.53 0.79
C TRP A 88 4.96 -9.60 1.34
N GLU A 89 4.89 -8.39 0.81
CA GLU A 89 4.01 -7.33 1.32
C GLU A 89 3.32 -6.52 0.21
N ALA A 90 3.66 -6.71 -1.07
CA ALA A 90 2.96 -6.01 -2.14
C ALA A 90 2.97 -6.77 -3.46
N ILE A 91 1.98 -6.51 -4.32
CA ILE A 91 1.89 -7.02 -5.69
C ILE A 91 1.44 -5.92 -6.64
N SER A 92 2.08 -5.80 -7.81
CA SER A 92 1.70 -4.86 -8.85
C SER A 92 1.99 -5.43 -10.24
N THR A 93 1.67 -4.69 -11.30
CA THR A 93 1.87 -5.16 -12.68
C THR A 93 2.13 -4.03 -13.68
N ASP A 94 2.89 -4.34 -14.73
CA ASP A 94 3.02 -3.53 -15.95
C ASP A 94 2.02 -3.96 -17.05
N GLY A 95 1.06 -4.83 -16.73
CA GLY A 95 0.11 -5.46 -17.65
C GLY A 95 0.63 -6.74 -18.33
N LYS A 96 1.89 -7.12 -18.13
CA LYS A 96 2.50 -8.36 -18.68
C LYS A 96 3.27 -9.16 -17.63
N ASN A 97 3.87 -8.47 -16.68
CA ASN A 97 4.68 -9.02 -15.60
C ASN A 97 4.02 -8.68 -14.28
N LEU A 98 4.11 -9.60 -13.33
CA LEU A 98 3.86 -9.33 -11.93
C LEU A 98 5.14 -8.84 -11.28
N TYR A 99 4.98 -7.88 -10.39
CA TYR A 99 6.02 -7.44 -9.49
C TYR A 99 5.58 -7.82 -8.08
N ILE A 100 6.43 -8.51 -7.33
CA ILE A 100 6.15 -8.96 -5.96
C ILE A 100 7.19 -8.35 -5.02
N GLY A 101 6.73 -7.54 -4.07
CA GLY A 101 7.56 -6.87 -3.10
C GLY A 101 7.90 -7.79 -1.94
N ASP A 102 9.15 -8.22 -1.84
CA ASP A 102 9.69 -8.91 -0.67
C ASP A 102 10.55 -7.91 0.14
N PHE A 103 9.85 -7.01 0.83
CA PHE A 103 10.44 -5.85 1.48
C PHE A 103 9.80 -5.45 2.81
N GLY A 104 8.90 -6.27 3.37
CA GLY A 104 8.39 -6.05 4.72
C GLY A 104 9.52 -5.99 5.73
N ASN A 105 9.48 -5.01 6.61
CA ASN A 105 10.56 -4.65 7.54
C ASN A 105 10.01 -4.04 8.84
N ASN A 106 8.92 -4.63 9.33
CA ASN A 106 8.28 -4.31 10.62
C ASN A 106 9.26 -4.15 11.80
N MET A 107 10.33 -4.93 11.82
CA MET A 107 11.36 -4.90 12.86
C MET A 107 12.46 -3.85 12.65
N GLY A 108 12.61 -3.31 11.45
CA GLY A 108 13.65 -2.32 11.09
C GLY A 108 15.04 -2.93 10.88
N THR A 109 15.14 -4.26 10.76
CA THR A 109 16.40 -5.00 10.76
C THR A 109 16.79 -5.56 9.40
N ARG A 110 15.90 -5.54 8.40
CA ARG A 110 16.18 -6.13 7.09
C ARG A 110 17.05 -5.23 6.24
N SER A 111 18.04 -5.84 5.59
CA SER A 111 18.95 -5.21 4.63
C SER A 111 18.89 -5.86 3.24
N ASN A 112 18.05 -6.89 3.07
CA ASN A 112 17.92 -7.72 1.88
C ASN A 112 16.61 -7.47 1.11
N LEU A 113 16.14 -6.21 1.07
CA LEU A 113 14.89 -5.81 0.41
C LEU A 113 14.97 -6.03 -1.11
N MET A 114 13.90 -6.54 -1.70
CA MET A 114 13.83 -6.74 -3.15
C MET A 114 12.42 -6.74 -3.71
N VAL A 115 12.34 -6.67 -5.04
CA VAL A 115 11.11 -6.93 -5.81
C VAL A 115 11.39 -8.02 -6.83
N TYR A 116 10.60 -9.09 -6.83
CA TYR A 116 10.63 -10.11 -7.88
C TYR A 116 9.87 -9.59 -9.11
N LYS A 117 10.44 -9.77 -10.30
CA LYS A 117 9.71 -9.62 -11.57
C LYS A 117 9.39 -11.00 -12.13
N ILE A 118 8.11 -11.28 -12.35
CA ILE A 118 7.59 -12.58 -12.78
C ILE A 118 6.77 -12.38 -14.05
N PRO A 119 7.21 -12.88 -15.22
CA PRO A 119 6.37 -12.90 -16.42
C PRO A 119 5.06 -13.64 -16.15
N PHE A 120 3.94 -13.04 -16.56
CA PHE A 120 2.62 -13.62 -16.35
C PHE A 120 2.04 -14.08 -17.68
N HIS A 121 1.69 -15.37 -17.73
CA HIS A 121 0.99 -15.97 -18.84
C HIS A 121 -0.24 -16.70 -18.29
N ASP A 122 -1.40 -16.37 -18.83
CA ASP A 122 -2.63 -16.98 -18.38
C ASP A 122 -2.62 -18.49 -18.64
N GLY A 123 -3.14 -19.25 -17.69
CA GLY A 123 -3.23 -20.71 -17.76
C GLY A 123 -1.99 -21.46 -17.31
N GLU A 124 -0.84 -20.79 -17.08
CA GLU A 124 0.37 -21.45 -16.59
C GLU A 124 0.15 -22.10 -15.21
N PRO A 125 0.53 -23.37 -15.00
CA PRO A 125 0.38 -24.05 -13.72
C PRO A 125 1.39 -23.56 -12.67
N SER A 126 2.46 -22.91 -13.10
CA SER A 126 3.49 -22.34 -12.23
C SER A 126 4.17 -21.15 -12.89
N LEU A 127 4.57 -20.16 -12.10
CA LEU A 127 5.29 -18.98 -12.56
C LEU A 127 6.75 -19.04 -12.13
N LYS A 128 7.62 -18.40 -12.90
CA LYS A 128 9.04 -18.27 -12.57
C LYS A 128 9.45 -16.81 -12.58
N TYR A 129 10.16 -16.36 -11.54
CA TYR A 129 10.74 -15.03 -11.59
C TYR A 129 11.87 -14.97 -12.62
N GLU A 130 11.94 -13.84 -13.32
CA GLU A 130 12.99 -13.53 -14.29
C GLU A 130 14.10 -12.71 -13.64
N LYS A 131 13.74 -11.79 -12.73
CA LYS A 131 14.68 -10.84 -12.09
C LYS A 131 14.41 -10.64 -10.61
N MET A 132 15.46 -10.29 -9.88
CA MET A 132 15.38 -9.75 -8.51
C MET A 132 15.90 -8.31 -8.48
N LEU A 133 15.01 -7.35 -8.30
CA LEU A 133 15.33 -5.93 -8.19
C LEU A 133 15.69 -5.62 -6.73
N ARG A 134 16.98 -5.66 -6.39
CA ARG A 134 17.46 -5.48 -5.01
C ARG A 134 17.61 -4.00 -4.69
N PHE A 135 17.16 -3.57 -3.52
CA PHE A 135 17.33 -2.17 -3.11
C PHE A 135 17.63 -1.99 -1.62
N TYR A 136 17.92 -0.76 -1.23
CA TYR A 136 18.08 -0.34 0.16
C TYR A 136 17.60 1.11 0.34
N TYR A 137 17.17 1.46 1.56
CA TYR A 137 16.91 2.84 1.92
C TYR A 137 18.24 3.53 2.27
N PRO A 138 18.64 4.61 1.56
CA PRO A 138 19.92 5.28 1.85
C PRO A 138 20.02 5.84 3.27
N ASN A 139 18.88 6.17 3.87
CA ASN A 139 18.79 6.80 5.19
C ASN A 139 18.61 5.79 6.34
N GLN A 140 18.58 4.48 6.07
CA GLN A 140 18.53 3.46 7.11
C GLN A 140 19.96 3.08 7.53
N GLU A 141 20.48 3.81 8.52
CA GLU A 141 21.86 3.62 9.01
C GLU A 141 21.95 2.50 10.07
N GLU A 142 20.86 2.26 10.80
CA GLU A 142 20.79 1.25 11.86
C GLU A 142 19.83 0.10 11.49
N PHE A 143 20.25 -1.13 11.78
CA PHE A 143 19.49 -2.36 11.54
C PHE A 143 19.26 -3.10 12.86
N VAL A 144 18.75 -2.38 13.86
CA VAL A 144 18.46 -2.91 15.20
C VAL A 144 16.96 -3.18 15.37
N PRO A 145 16.56 -4.21 16.14
CA PRO A 145 15.15 -4.51 16.39
C PRO A 145 14.42 -3.35 17.08
N LEU A 146 13.60 -2.61 16.33
CA LEU A 146 12.79 -1.51 16.86
C LEU A 146 11.31 -1.91 17.08
N ASN A 147 10.85 -2.97 16.41
CA ASN A 147 9.49 -3.52 16.49
C ASN A 147 8.39 -2.46 16.35
N ARG A 148 8.03 -2.12 15.11
CA ARG A 148 6.96 -1.14 14.80
C ARG A 148 7.20 0.23 15.45
N LYS A 149 8.47 0.63 15.47
CA LYS A 149 8.97 1.96 15.89
C LYS A 149 9.99 2.51 14.90
N ASN A 150 9.87 2.13 13.63
CA ASN A 150 10.73 2.57 12.54
C ASN A 150 9.87 3.00 11.34
N ASN A 151 10.50 3.66 10.38
CA ASN A 151 9.85 4.19 9.16
C ASN A 151 10.41 3.57 7.87
N PHE A 152 11.19 2.50 7.98
CA PHE A 152 11.86 1.81 6.87
C PHE A 152 11.15 0.49 6.50
N ASP A 153 9.85 0.46 6.77
CA ASP A 153 8.93 -0.61 6.40
C ASP A 153 8.09 -0.16 5.20
N ALA A 154 7.68 -1.10 4.35
CA ALA A 154 6.85 -0.83 3.19
C ALA A 154 5.92 -2.00 2.93
N GLU A 155 4.69 -1.68 2.56
CA GLU A 155 3.65 -2.67 2.23
C GLU A 155 2.86 -2.26 0.99
N SER A 156 3.33 -1.28 0.22
CA SER A 156 2.57 -0.80 -0.92
C SER A 156 3.47 -0.35 -2.05
N MET A 157 3.10 -0.72 -3.28
CA MET A 157 3.85 -0.34 -4.48
C MET A 157 2.96 -0.29 -5.72
N ILE A 158 3.38 0.48 -6.72
CA ILE A 158 2.84 0.45 -8.07
C ILE A 158 3.98 0.32 -9.10
N TYR A 159 3.70 -0.30 -10.23
CA TYR A 159 4.50 -0.07 -11.44
C TYR A 159 3.98 1.17 -12.16
N HIS A 160 4.85 2.15 -12.39
CA HIS A 160 4.50 3.37 -13.12
C HIS A 160 5.71 3.93 -13.85
N GLN A 161 5.49 4.34 -15.10
CA GLN A 161 6.51 4.93 -15.99
C GLN A 161 7.83 4.14 -16.06
N GLY A 162 7.75 2.80 -16.14
CA GLY A 162 8.93 1.94 -16.27
C GLY A 162 9.60 1.54 -14.97
N ASN A 163 9.21 2.13 -13.84
CA ASN A 163 9.86 1.94 -12.55
C ASN A 163 8.87 1.41 -11.50
N ILE A 164 9.41 0.89 -10.40
CA ILE A 164 8.59 0.58 -9.23
C ILE A 164 8.58 1.80 -8.31
N GLN A 165 7.37 2.23 -7.98
CA GLN A 165 7.11 3.28 -7.00
C GLN A 165 6.68 2.59 -5.70
N ILE A 166 7.43 2.81 -4.62
CA ILE A 166 7.21 2.18 -3.31
C ILE A 166 6.71 3.23 -2.34
N PHE A 167 5.72 2.88 -1.52
CA PHE A 167 5.20 3.75 -0.47
C PHE A 167 5.39 3.09 0.91
N SER A 168 6.05 3.79 1.82
CA SER A 168 6.39 3.26 3.13
C SER A 168 5.19 3.15 4.07
N LYS A 169 5.23 2.14 4.95
CA LYS A 169 4.35 1.98 6.12
C LYS A 169 5.07 2.49 7.36
N GLU A 170 4.88 3.75 7.70
CA GLU A 170 5.68 4.36 8.77
C GLU A 170 5.02 4.18 10.15
N TRP A 171 5.55 3.26 10.95
CA TRP A 171 4.99 2.93 12.26
C TRP A 171 5.18 4.02 13.32
N ALA A 172 6.22 4.86 13.17
CA ALA A 172 6.52 5.92 14.13
C ALA A 172 5.84 7.26 13.77
N SER A 173 5.86 7.65 12.49
CA SER A 173 5.30 8.94 12.03
C SER A 173 3.84 8.85 11.58
N TYR A 174 3.39 7.67 11.10
CA TYR A 174 2.16 7.51 10.30
C TYR A 174 2.13 8.33 9.01
N ASN A 175 3.29 8.74 8.52
CA ASN A 175 3.46 9.29 7.19
C ASN A 175 3.58 8.16 6.17
N THR A 176 3.70 8.54 4.91
CA THR A 176 4.20 7.66 3.86
C THR A 176 5.22 8.43 3.03
N ARG A 177 6.36 7.80 2.78
CA ARG A 177 7.38 8.28 1.86
C ARG A 177 7.26 7.51 0.56
N HIS A 178 7.34 8.26 -0.53
CA HIS A 178 7.31 7.73 -1.88
C HIS A 178 8.74 7.60 -2.41
N TYR A 179 9.13 6.38 -2.73
CA TYR A 179 10.42 6.05 -3.30
C TYR A 179 10.29 5.49 -4.71
N GLU A 180 11.34 5.62 -5.51
CA GLU A 180 11.47 4.98 -6.82
C GLU A 180 12.67 4.02 -6.85
N ILE A 181 12.49 2.86 -7.49
CA ILE A 181 13.57 1.95 -7.91
C ILE A 181 13.43 1.60 -9.41
N LYS A 182 14.57 1.42 -10.09
CA LYS A 182 14.64 1.06 -11.51
C LYS A 182 14.42 -0.43 -11.73
N THR A 183 13.80 -0.77 -12.87
CA THR A 183 13.51 -2.17 -13.26
C THR A 183 14.50 -2.76 -14.27
N ASP A 184 15.45 -1.96 -14.74
CA ASP A 184 16.43 -2.32 -15.77
C ASP A 184 17.73 -2.92 -15.22
N THR A 185 17.92 -2.92 -13.90
CA THR A 185 19.09 -3.49 -13.21
C THR A 185 18.71 -4.47 -12.11
N GLU A 186 19.54 -5.48 -11.90
CA GLU A 186 19.49 -6.42 -10.75
C GLU A 186 20.58 -6.12 -9.71
N GLU A 187 21.46 -5.15 -10.00
CA GLU A 187 22.40 -4.65 -9.01
C GLU A 187 21.66 -3.98 -7.86
N ARG A 188 22.23 -4.09 -6.66
CA ARG A 188 21.65 -3.46 -5.47
C ARG A 188 21.69 -1.94 -5.63
N GLN A 189 20.52 -1.32 -5.64
CA GLN A 189 20.35 0.12 -5.91
C GLN A 189 19.73 0.89 -4.74
N PRO A 190 19.96 2.21 -4.62
CA PRO A 190 19.26 3.02 -3.63
C PRO A 190 17.79 3.21 -4.02
N ALA A 191 16.89 3.15 -3.05
CA ALA A 191 15.53 3.68 -3.19
C ALA A 191 15.60 5.21 -3.18
N VAL A 192 15.26 5.84 -4.31
CA VAL A 192 15.32 7.31 -4.45
C VAL A 192 14.07 7.92 -3.83
N LEU A 193 14.24 8.68 -2.74
CA LEU A 193 13.13 9.41 -2.13
C LEU A 193 12.64 10.53 -3.06
N LEU A 194 11.34 10.54 -3.32
CA LEU A 194 10.68 11.50 -4.19
C LEU A 194 9.85 12.51 -3.42
N GLU A 195 8.97 12.03 -2.53
CA GLU A 195 8.02 12.85 -1.78
C GLU A 195 7.68 12.22 -0.42
N GLU A 196 7.08 12.99 0.48
CA GLU A 196 6.55 12.51 1.77
C GLU A 196 5.18 13.13 2.01
N TYR A 197 4.24 12.35 2.55
CA TYR A 197 2.91 12.83 2.89
C TYR A 197 2.48 12.40 4.30
N PRO A 198 1.89 13.30 5.11
CA PRO A 198 1.35 12.97 6.42
C PRO A 198 0.01 12.22 6.30
N LEU A 199 0.09 10.94 5.94
CA LEU A 199 -1.06 10.08 5.63
C LEU A 199 -2.04 9.94 6.82
N GLY A 200 -1.48 9.87 8.04
CA GLY A 200 -2.21 9.75 9.30
C GLY A 200 -2.77 8.35 9.58
N TYR A 201 -2.34 7.35 8.81
CA TYR A 201 -2.61 5.93 9.01
C TYR A 201 -1.48 5.11 8.37
N LEU A 202 -1.43 3.81 8.65
CA LEU A 202 -0.44 2.90 8.08
C LEU A 202 -0.91 2.47 6.68
N ALA A 203 -0.13 2.78 5.65
CA ALA A 203 -0.39 2.30 4.28
C ALA A 203 -0.18 0.80 4.21
N THR A 204 -1.10 0.08 3.55
CA THR A 204 -1.06 -1.38 3.45
C THR A 204 -1.18 -1.91 2.03
N ASP A 205 -1.70 -1.12 1.10
CA ASP A 205 -1.60 -1.42 -0.33
C ASP A 205 -1.83 -0.13 -1.13
N ALA A 206 -1.39 -0.14 -2.40
CA ALA A 206 -1.59 0.96 -3.32
C ALA A 206 -1.85 0.47 -4.75
N THR A 207 -2.68 1.21 -5.48
CA THR A 207 -2.91 0.98 -6.91
C THR A 207 -2.97 2.30 -7.66
N TYR A 208 -2.70 2.26 -8.95
CA TYR A 208 -2.68 3.44 -9.80
C TYR A 208 -3.47 3.20 -11.08
N LYS A 209 -4.32 4.15 -11.45
CA LYS A 209 -5.05 4.15 -12.72
C LYS A 209 -5.45 5.56 -13.12
N ASP A 210 -5.27 5.88 -14.40
CA ASP A 210 -5.74 7.12 -15.05
C ASP A 210 -5.39 8.41 -14.29
N GLY A 211 -4.12 8.56 -13.91
CA GLY A 211 -3.62 9.73 -13.19
C GLY A 211 -3.97 9.75 -11.70
N LYS A 212 -4.54 8.67 -11.15
CA LYS A 212 -4.91 8.60 -9.73
C LYS A 212 -4.16 7.50 -9.01
N LEU A 213 -3.56 7.86 -7.89
CA LEU A 213 -2.98 6.94 -6.92
C LEU A 213 -3.97 6.73 -5.77
N TYR A 214 -4.24 5.47 -5.46
CA TYR A 214 -5.11 5.04 -4.37
C TYR A 214 -4.25 4.37 -3.31
N ILE A 215 -4.20 4.91 -2.10
CA ILE A 215 -3.51 4.28 -0.96
C ILE A 215 -4.55 3.90 0.09
N ILE A 216 -4.57 2.64 0.49
CA ILE A 216 -5.46 2.12 1.53
C ILE A 216 -4.68 1.74 2.80
N GLY A 217 -5.39 1.62 3.91
CA GLY A 217 -4.82 1.08 5.14
C GLY A 217 -5.57 1.51 6.39
N TYR A 218 -4.93 1.39 7.55
CA TYR A 218 -5.60 1.55 8.83
C TYR A 218 -4.78 2.23 9.93
N THR A 219 -5.49 2.71 10.95
CA THR A 219 -4.87 3.24 12.18
C THR A 219 -4.72 2.13 13.23
N LYS A 220 -3.91 2.37 14.27
CA LYS A 220 -3.83 1.48 15.45
C LYS A 220 -5.16 1.28 16.17
N LYS A 221 -6.14 2.16 15.94
CA LYS A 221 -7.51 2.04 16.45
C LYS A 221 -8.42 1.20 15.55
N ALA A 222 -7.86 0.58 14.50
CA ALA A 222 -8.56 -0.20 13.48
C ALA A 222 -9.55 0.61 12.63
N GLU A 223 -9.36 1.92 12.50
CA GLU A 223 -10.08 2.74 11.52
C GLU A 223 -9.44 2.57 10.15
N VAL A 224 -10.23 2.27 9.13
CA VAL A 224 -9.75 2.02 7.76
C VAL A 224 -10.03 3.23 6.88
N TYR A 225 -9.04 3.62 6.09
CA TYR A 225 -9.11 4.77 5.19
C TYR A 225 -8.62 4.42 3.78
N LEU A 226 -9.18 5.10 2.79
CA LEU A 226 -8.67 5.18 1.42
C LEU A 226 -8.36 6.64 1.13
N THR A 227 -7.15 6.94 0.65
CA THR A 227 -6.78 8.28 0.19
C THR A 227 -6.49 8.23 -1.31
N VAL A 228 -7.13 9.14 -2.05
CA VAL A 228 -7.01 9.26 -3.50
C VAL A 228 -6.24 10.53 -3.83
N PHE A 229 -5.08 10.34 -4.43
CA PHE A 229 -4.18 11.39 -4.89
C PHE A 229 -4.29 11.56 -6.40
N GLN A 230 -4.04 12.78 -6.87
CA GLN A 230 -3.94 13.10 -8.29
C GLN A 230 -2.46 13.22 -8.66
N GLU A 231 -2.05 12.54 -9.72
CA GLU A 231 -0.73 12.78 -10.32
C GLU A 231 -0.73 14.20 -10.92
N THR A 232 0.23 15.00 -10.48
CA THR A 232 0.38 16.44 -10.83
C THR A 232 1.55 16.68 -11.78
N ALA A 233 2.56 15.82 -11.69
CA ALA A 233 3.69 15.69 -12.60
C ALA A 233 4.14 14.22 -12.61
N PRO A 234 4.99 13.78 -13.56
CA PRO A 234 5.49 12.42 -13.61
C PRO A 234 6.01 11.91 -12.26
N ASN A 235 5.37 10.85 -11.72
CA ASN A 235 5.69 10.27 -10.41
C ASN A 235 5.62 11.31 -9.25
N ARG A 236 4.69 12.28 -9.33
CA ARG A 236 4.39 13.25 -8.27
C ARG A 236 2.92 13.23 -7.92
N PHE A 237 2.61 12.76 -6.71
CA PHE A 237 1.24 12.50 -6.26
C PHE A 237 0.83 13.38 -5.07
N PHE A 238 1.80 13.88 -4.29
CA PHE A 238 1.53 14.47 -2.98
C PHE A 238 1.41 16.01 -2.99
N GLU A 239 1.53 16.65 -4.15
CA GLU A 239 1.42 18.12 -4.30
C GLU A 239 -0.02 18.64 -4.19
N ALA A 240 -0.98 17.94 -4.80
CA ALA A 240 -2.40 18.33 -4.78
C ALA A 240 -3.10 17.81 -3.51
N LYS A 241 -4.09 18.57 -3.01
CA LYS A 241 -4.95 18.13 -1.88
C LYS A 241 -5.67 16.83 -2.26
N PRO A 242 -5.45 15.70 -1.55
CA PRO A 242 -6.11 14.46 -1.88
C PRO A 242 -7.52 14.37 -1.29
N GLN A 243 -8.32 13.45 -1.82
CA GLN A 243 -9.61 13.07 -1.23
C GLN A 243 -9.43 11.85 -0.32
N LYS A 244 -9.77 12.01 0.97
CA LYS A 244 -9.73 10.92 1.96
C LYS A 244 -11.14 10.39 2.23
N TYR A 245 -11.25 9.07 2.32
CA TYR A 245 -12.48 8.34 2.63
C TYR A 245 -12.28 7.50 3.89
N TYR A 246 -13.18 7.64 4.85
CA TYR A 246 -13.32 6.68 5.95
C TYR A 246 -14.17 5.50 5.49
N LEU A 247 -13.61 4.29 5.58
CA LEU A 247 -14.21 3.06 5.05
C LEU A 247 -15.00 2.25 6.11
N GLY A 248 -14.64 2.43 7.38
CA GLY A 248 -15.21 1.71 8.51
C GLY A 248 -14.11 1.24 9.47
N MET A 249 -14.45 0.24 10.27
CA MET A 249 -13.55 -0.33 11.26
C MET A 249 -13.17 -1.76 10.88
N SER A 250 -11.91 -2.17 11.05
CA SER A 250 -11.44 -3.52 10.65
C SER A 250 -12.23 -4.64 11.32
N PHE A 251 -12.68 -4.42 12.56
CA PHE A 251 -13.57 -5.35 13.27
C PHE A 251 -14.98 -5.52 12.65
N SER A 252 -15.30 -4.80 11.59
CA SER A 252 -16.57 -4.90 10.86
C SER A 252 -16.39 -5.22 9.38
N ILE A 253 -15.20 -4.99 8.83
CA ILE A 253 -14.92 -5.13 7.39
C ILE A 253 -13.67 -5.96 7.07
N GLY A 254 -13.09 -6.64 8.05
CA GLY A 254 -11.79 -7.32 7.90
C GLY A 254 -10.63 -6.33 8.03
N GLN A 255 -9.42 -6.82 8.23
CA GLN A 255 -8.23 -5.97 8.16
C GLN A 255 -7.85 -5.85 6.70
N ILE A 256 -7.97 -4.62 6.19
CA ILE A 256 -7.86 -4.33 4.75
C ILE A 256 -6.38 -4.19 4.40
N GLU A 257 -5.94 -5.04 3.50
CA GLU A 257 -4.53 -5.19 3.09
C GLU A 257 -4.38 -5.25 1.56
N GLY A 258 -5.47 -5.12 0.79
CA GLY A 258 -5.37 -5.18 -0.68
C GLY A 258 -6.30 -4.19 -1.39
N VAL A 259 -5.81 -3.53 -2.43
CA VAL A 259 -6.60 -2.69 -3.35
C VAL A 259 -6.06 -2.77 -4.78
N THR A 260 -6.95 -2.98 -5.76
CA THR A 260 -6.60 -2.86 -7.17
C THR A 260 -7.66 -2.10 -7.94
N ALA A 261 -7.22 -1.25 -8.87
CA ALA A 261 -8.07 -0.48 -9.75
C ALA A 261 -8.36 -1.26 -11.04
N THR A 262 -9.63 -1.32 -11.43
CA THR A 262 -10.11 -1.85 -12.71
C THR A 262 -10.72 -0.73 -13.55
N GLU A 263 -11.24 -1.07 -14.73
CA GLU A 263 -12.01 -0.13 -15.55
C GLU A 263 -13.27 0.40 -14.86
N GLU A 264 -13.95 -0.42 -14.04
CA GLU A 264 -15.25 -0.05 -13.47
C GLU A 264 -15.17 0.50 -12.03
N GLY A 265 -14.10 0.18 -11.30
CA GLY A 265 -13.97 0.57 -9.90
C GLY A 265 -12.76 -0.01 -9.21
N LEU A 266 -12.83 -0.08 -7.87
CA LEU A 266 -11.79 -0.66 -7.03
C LEU A 266 -12.27 -1.99 -6.46
N TYR A 267 -11.46 -3.03 -6.63
CA TYR A 267 -11.54 -4.20 -5.74
C TYR A 267 -10.70 -3.94 -4.49
N ILE A 268 -11.23 -4.34 -3.34
CA ILE A 268 -10.56 -4.22 -2.05
C ILE A 268 -10.69 -5.56 -1.33
N SER A 269 -9.56 -6.12 -0.86
CA SER A 269 -9.52 -7.35 -0.08
C SER A 269 -9.08 -7.08 1.35
N GLY A 270 -9.45 -7.99 2.24
CA GLY A 270 -8.89 -8.00 3.59
C GLY A 270 -8.67 -9.41 4.10
N GLU A 271 -7.75 -9.54 5.04
CA GLU A 271 -7.51 -10.76 5.79
C GLU A 271 -8.64 -11.04 6.79
N ARG A 272 -8.61 -12.26 7.33
CA ARG A 272 -9.54 -12.66 8.38
C ARG A 272 -9.21 -11.95 9.68
N PHE A 273 -10.07 -11.05 10.11
CA PHE A 273 -9.96 -10.42 11.42
C PHE A 273 -10.70 -11.22 12.50
N LYS A 274 -9.97 -11.85 13.42
CA LYS A 274 -10.54 -12.65 14.51
C LYS A 274 -10.13 -12.14 15.90
N THR A 275 -11.12 -11.94 16.74
CA THR A 275 -10.98 -11.68 18.19
C THR A 275 -11.86 -12.65 18.96
N LYS A 276 -11.83 -12.60 20.30
CA LYS A 276 -12.71 -13.43 21.14
C LYS A 276 -14.21 -13.21 20.88
N ILE A 277 -14.59 -12.02 20.42
CA ILE A 277 -16.00 -11.59 20.27
C ILE A 277 -16.45 -11.36 18.83
N LYS A 278 -15.51 -11.30 17.88
CA LYS A 278 -15.78 -11.01 16.46
C LYS A 278 -14.93 -11.88 15.58
N ASP A 279 -15.53 -12.43 14.54
CA ASP A 279 -14.86 -13.20 13.50
C ASP A 279 -15.35 -12.68 12.15
N VAL A 280 -14.53 -11.87 11.51
CA VAL A 280 -14.79 -11.35 10.17
C VAL A 280 -13.91 -12.13 9.20
N LYS A 281 -14.53 -13.03 8.44
CA LYS A 281 -13.86 -13.75 7.35
C LYS A 281 -13.33 -12.79 6.30
N GLN A 282 -12.21 -13.16 5.68
CA GLN A 282 -11.51 -12.51 4.58
C GLN A 282 -12.49 -12.03 3.48
N PRO A 283 -12.81 -10.72 3.45
CA PRO A 283 -13.80 -10.20 2.53
C PRO A 283 -13.18 -9.73 1.21
N LEU A 284 -13.96 -9.82 0.14
CA LEU A 284 -13.73 -9.10 -1.10
C LEU A 284 -14.83 -8.08 -1.29
N TYR A 285 -14.45 -6.85 -1.60
CA TYR A 285 -15.33 -5.73 -1.88
C TYR A 285 -15.12 -5.22 -3.31
N PHE A 286 -16.17 -4.63 -3.88
CA PHE A 286 -16.09 -3.90 -5.14
C PHE A 286 -16.79 -2.55 -5.05
N VAL A 287 -16.04 -1.46 -5.23
CA VAL A 287 -16.54 -0.08 -5.16
C VAL A 287 -16.49 0.55 -6.55
N PRO A 288 -17.64 0.76 -7.22
CA PRO A 288 -17.68 1.45 -8.51
C PRO A 288 -17.19 2.90 -8.39
N TYR A 289 -16.51 3.43 -9.41
CA TYR A 289 -15.98 4.81 -9.38
C TYR A 289 -17.06 5.87 -9.15
N ASN A 290 -18.28 5.65 -9.61
CA ASN A 290 -19.39 6.57 -9.38
C ASN A 290 -19.79 6.73 -7.90
N LYS A 291 -19.23 5.91 -6.99
CA LYS A 291 -19.37 6.01 -5.53
C LYS A 291 -18.20 6.74 -4.86
N LEU A 292 -17.09 6.93 -5.58
CA LEU A 292 -15.93 7.72 -5.17
C LEU A 292 -16.05 9.14 -5.75
N LYS A 293 -17.05 9.88 -5.25
CA LYS A 293 -17.29 11.29 -5.62
C LYS A 293 -16.67 12.22 -4.61
#